data_AF-A0A957VUR4-F1
#
_entry.id   AF-A0A957VUR4-F1
#
_cell.length_a   1.000
_cell.length_b   1.000
_cell.length_c   1.000
_cell.angle_alpha   90.00
_cell.angle_beta   90.00
_cell.angle_gamma   90.00
#
_symmetry.space_group_name_H-M   'P 1'
#
loop_
_entity.id
_entity.type
_entity.pdbx_description
1 polymer ?
#
loop_
_entity_poly.entity_id
_entity_poly.type
_entity_poly.pdbx_seq_one_letter_code
_entity_poly.pdbx_strand_id
1 'polypeptide(L)'
;WLNGTPESDVAVEIVAGHLNGDGELVDIHVAPMAEDGRDGDALRYKGQLQPYESGQLGVGIRVRPSNPNLIHPYETGLNKWA
;
A
#
# COMPACT_ATOMS: atom_id res chain seq x y z
N TRP A 1 -3.00 -3.35 -15.98
CA TRP A 1 -2.78 -3.30 -14.51
C TRP A 1 -3.95 -2.52 -13.89
N LEU A 2 -4.46 -2.91 -12.71
CA LEU A 2 -5.66 -2.34 -12.04
C LEU A 2 -6.84 -1.91 -12.97
N ASN A 3 -7.37 -2.84 -13.80
CA ASN A 3 -8.51 -2.60 -14.71
C ASN A 3 -8.40 -1.34 -15.61
N GLY A 4 -7.18 -1.01 -16.05
CA GLY A 4 -6.95 0.12 -16.96
C GLY A 4 -6.80 1.47 -16.26
N THR A 5 -6.69 1.47 -14.93
CA THR A 5 -6.26 2.66 -14.17
C THR A 5 -4.88 3.12 -14.68
N PRO A 6 -4.71 4.39 -15.06
CA PRO A 6 -3.42 4.95 -15.43
C PRO A 6 -2.38 4.76 -14.31
N GLU A 7 -1.10 4.63 -14.68
CA GLU A 7 -0.01 4.53 -13.70
C GLU A 7 0.05 5.76 -12.77
N SER A 8 -0.33 6.94 -13.26
CA SER A 8 -0.41 8.19 -12.49
C SER A 8 -1.55 8.23 -11.47
N ASP A 9 -2.52 7.33 -11.59
CA ASP A 9 -3.79 7.37 -10.86
C ASP A 9 -3.86 6.25 -9.83
N VAL A 10 -2.73 5.96 -9.18
CA VAL A 10 -2.60 4.93 -8.16
C VAL A 10 -1.94 5.46 -6.90
N ALA A 11 -2.37 4.92 -5.77
CA ALA A 11 -1.67 5.05 -4.51
C ALA A 11 -0.96 3.73 -4.21
N VAL A 12 0.32 3.82 -3.89
CA VAL A 12 1.13 2.72 -3.36
C VAL A 12 1.36 2.98 -1.88
N GLU A 13 1.07 1.98 -1.06
CA GLU A 13 0.97 2.13 0.39
C GLU A 13 1.67 0.96 1.09
N ILE A 14 2.36 1.26 2.18
CA ILE A 14 2.76 0.27 3.18
C ILE A 14 1.58 0.11 4.12
N VAL A 15 1.09 -1.13 4.28
CA VAL A 15 0.09 -1.50 5.29
C VAL A 15 0.81 -2.39 6.30
N ALA A 16 0.95 -1.90 7.52
CA ALA A 16 1.69 -2.60 8.56
C ALA A 16 0.96 -2.55 9.90
N GLY A 17 1.20 -3.54 10.76
CA GLY A 17 0.58 -3.63 12.08
C GLY A 17 1.12 -4.84 12.85
N HIS A 18 0.78 -4.93 14.12
CA HIS A 18 1.13 -6.11 14.92
C HIS A 18 0.35 -7.34 14.45
N LEU A 19 0.91 -8.53 14.69
CA LEU A 19 0.19 -9.77 14.49
C LEU A 19 -0.42 -10.23 15.82
N ASN A 20 -1.72 -10.51 15.83
CA ASN A 20 -2.37 -11.16 16.96
C ASN A 20 -2.04 -12.67 16.99
N GLY A 21 -2.60 -13.40 17.96
CA GLY A 21 -2.39 -14.84 18.11
C GLY A 21 -2.88 -15.70 16.93
N ASP A 22 -3.79 -15.15 16.11
CA ASP A 22 -4.34 -15.79 14.92
C ASP A 22 -3.58 -15.41 13.63
N GLY A 23 -2.53 -14.59 13.76
CA GLY A 23 -1.74 -14.11 12.62
C GLY A 23 -2.44 -13.01 11.82
N GLU A 24 -3.44 -12.35 12.38
CA GLU A 24 -4.12 -11.21 11.75
C GLU A 24 -3.43 -9.89 12.12
N LEU A 25 -3.47 -8.94 11.18
CA LEU A 25 -2.99 -7.59 11.41
C LEU A 25 -3.93 -6.83 12.35
N VAL A 26 -3.38 -6.34 13.46
CA VAL A 26 -4.02 -5.41 14.40
C VAL A 26 -3.20 -4.11 14.48
N ASP A 27 -3.82 -3.04 15.00
CA ASP A 27 -3.19 -1.71 15.11
C ASP A 27 -2.60 -1.21 13.78
N ILE A 28 -3.40 -1.34 12.72
CA ILE A 28 -2.96 -1.10 11.33
C ILE A 28 -2.59 0.37 11.13
N HIS A 29 -1.37 0.58 10.65
CA HIS A 29 -0.87 1.84 10.13
C HIS A 29 -0.69 1.75 8.62
N VAL A 30 -1.16 2.79 7.91
CA VAL A 30 -1.01 2.92 6.45
C VAL A 30 -0.12 4.12 6.16
N ALA A 31 1.01 3.89 5.50
CA ALA A 31 1.94 4.94 5.11
C ALA A 31 2.07 5.00 3.57
N PRO A 32 2.06 6.20 2.96
CA PRO A 32 2.22 6.33 1.52
C PRO A 32 3.66 5.99 1.09
N MET A 33 3.80 5.44 -0.11
CA MET A 33 5.07 5.28 -0.81
C MET A 33 5.15 6.30 -1.94
N ALA A 34 6.34 6.84 -2.18
CA ALA A 34 6.63 7.75 -3.28
C ALA A 34 7.31 7.01 -4.43
N GLU A 35 7.07 7.46 -5.67
CA GLU A 35 7.82 6.98 -6.82
C GLU A 35 9.32 7.31 -6.68
N ASP A 36 10.19 6.32 -6.93
CA ASP A 36 11.65 6.41 -6.83
C ASP A 36 12.31 6.06 -8.20
N GLY A 37 11.58 6.36 -9.28
CA GLY A 37 12.01 6.19 -10.66
C GLY A 37 11.56 4.88 -11.31
N ARG A 38 12.28 4.49 -12.36
CA ARG A 38 11.98 3.31 -13.19
C ARG A 38 13.15 2.34 -13.21
N ASP A 39 12.83 1.07 -13.39
CA ASP A 39 13.77 -0.01 -13.71
C ASP A 39 13.22 -0.78 -14.92
N GLY A 40 13.72 -0.43 -16.11
CA GLY A 40 13.11 -0.81 -17.37
C GLY A 40 11.65 -0.32 -17.47
N ASP A 41 10.73 -1.26 -17.68
CA ASP A 41 9.29 -0.99 -17.77
C ASP A 41 8.58 -0.97 -16.40
N ALA A 42 9.29 -1.23 -15.30
CA ALA A 42 8.73 -1.23 -13.95
C ALA A 42 8.88 0.14 -13.27
N LEU A 43 7.80 0.62 -12.63
CA LEU A 43 7.87 1.73 -11.69
C LEU A 43 8.38 1.24 -10.33
N ARG A 44 9.34 1.96 -9.77
CA ARG A 44 9.84 1.72 -8.42
C ARG A 44 9.19 2.68 -7.44
N TYR A 45 8.86 2.16 -6.27
CA TYR A 45 8.29 2.92 -5.18
C TYR A 45 9.14 2.72 -3.92
N LYS A 46 9.27 3.79 -3.14
CA LYS A 46 10.00 3.81 -1.89
C LYS A 46 9.13 4.41 -0.80
N GLY A 47 9.08 3.72 0.33
CA GLY A 47 8.42 4.18 1.54
C GLY A 47 9.27 3.88 2.76
N GLN A 48 8.86 4.42 3.89
CA GLN A 48 9.54 4.21 5.16
C GLN A 48 8.52 3.78 6.20
N LEU A 49 8.88 2.78 7.00
CA LEU A 49 8.15 2.31 8.15
C LEU A 49 9.11 2.29 9.34
N GLN A 50 8.72 2.92 10.44
CA GLN A 50 9.49 2.93 11.67
C GLN A 50 8.69 2.18 12.74
N PRO A 51 9.07 0.95 13.11
CA PRO A 51 8.47 0.26 14.23
C PRO A 51 8.81 0.98 15.54
N TYR A 52 7.82 1.15 16.41
CA TYR A 52 7.97 1.80 17.72
C TYR A 52 7.95 0.81 18.88
N GLU A 53 7.44 -0.41 18.65
CA GLU A 53 7.29 -1.45 19.66
C GLU A 53 7.98 -2.74 19.20
N SER A 54 8.39 -3.54 20.17
CA SER A 54 8.95 -4.87 19.93
C SER A 54 7.83 -5.90 19.76
N GLY A 55 7.97 -6.80 18.80
CA GLY A 55 6.99 -7.86 18.57
C GLY A 55 7.05 -8.38 17.14
N GLN A 56 6.05 -9.18 16.77
CA GLN A 56 5.85 -9.56 15.37
C GLN A 56 5.10 -8.45 14.64
N LEU A 57 5.69 -7.98 13.55
CA LEU A 57 5.14 -6.96 12.67
C LEU A 57 4.78 -7.61 11.33
N GLY A 58 3.51 -7.55 10.96
CA GLY A 58 3.09 -7.87 9.61
C GLY A 58 3.24 -6.63 8.72
N VAL A 59 3.73 -6.83 7.50
CA VAL A 59 3.92 -5.76 6.50
C VAL A 59 3.46 -6.29 5.15
N GLY A 60 2.65 -5.51 4.46
CA GLY A 60 2.26 -5.76 3.08
C GLY A 60 2.27 -4.47 2.26
N ILE A 61 2.53 -4.59 0.96
CA ILE A 61 2.46 -3.45 0.05
C ILE A 61 1.14 -3.52 -0.70
N ARG A 62 0.37 -2.42 -0.67
CA ARG A 62 -0.91 -2.31 -1.35
C ARG A 62 -0.84 -1.27 -2.46
N VAL A 63 -1.37 -1.64 -3.62
CA VAL A 63 -1.66 -0.71 -4.71
C VAL A 63 -3.17 -0.64 -4.92
N ARG A 64 -3.71 0.58 -4.96
CA ARG A 64 -5.12 0.86 -5.24
C ARG A 64 -5.28 2.06 -6.17
N PRO A 65 -6.42 2.19 -6.88
CA PRO A 65 -6.74 3.40 -7.61
C PRO A 65 -6.77 4.64 -6.68
N SER A 66 -6.27 5.75 -7.20
CA SER A 66 -6.24 7.05 -6.54
C SER A 66 -6.47 8.14 -7.58
N ASN A 67 -7.73 8.56 -7.70
CA ASN A 67 -8.15 9.63 -8.59
C ASN A 67 -8.94 10.67 -7.80
N PRO A 68 -8.78 11.98 -8.08
CA PRO A 68 -9.52 13.05 -7.39
C PRO A 68 -11.05 12.92 -7.41
N ASN A 69 -11.61 12.18 -8.37
CA ASN A 69 -13.06 11.96 -8.50
C ASN A 69 -13.59 10.83 -7.61
N LEU A 70 -12.72 10.06 -6.94
CA LEU A 70 -13.15 9.06 -5.97
C LEU A 70 -13.60 9.75 -4.69
N ILE A 71 -14.85 9.55 -4.29
CA ILE A 71 -15.37 10.07 -3.02
C ILE A 71 -14.74 9.29 -1.86
N HIS A 72 -14.51 7.99 -2.05
CA HIS A 72 -13.82 7.14 -1.09
C HIS A 72 -12.63 6.38 -1.70
N PRO A 73 -11.48 6.27 -1.00
CA PRO A 73 -10.28 5.56 -1.49
C PRO A 73 -10.48 4.10 -1.92
N TYR A 74 -11.55 3.45 -1.45
CA TYR A 74 -11.84 2.03 -1.69
C TYR A 74 -13.12 1.78 -2.50
N GLU A 75 -13.71 2.81 -3.09
CA GLU A 75 -14.98 2.73 -3.83
C GLU A 75 -14.93 1.73 -5.00
N THR A 76 -13.77 1.56 -5.63
CA THR A 76 -13.57 0.63 -6.75
C THR A 76 -13.45 -0.83 -6.32
N GLY A 77 -13.18 -1.11 -5.04
CA GLY A 77 -12.86 -2.45 -4.53
C GLY A 77 -11.57 -3.08 -5.08
N LEU A 78 -10.79 -2.34 -5.89
CA LEU A 78 -9.59 -2.86 -6.54
C LEU A 78 -8.36 -2.69 -5.65
N ASN A 79 -7.75 -3.81 -5.28
CA ASN A 79 -6.47 -3.83 -4.57
C ASN A 79 -5.53 -4.87 -5.18
N LYS A 80 -4.25 -4.55 -5.23
CA LYS A 80 -3.17 -5.50 -5.51
C LYS A 80 -2.21 -5.50 -4.33
N TRP A 81 -1.79 -6.70 -3.92
CA TRP A 81 -0.95 -6.94 -2.76
C TRP A 81 0.35 -7.62 -3.18
N ALA A 82 1.44 -7.30 -2.47
CA ALA A 82 2.75 -7.95 -2.55
C ALA A 82 3.36 -8.06 -1.15
#